data_AF-A5GUC5-F1
#
_entry.id   AF-A5GUC5-F1
#
_cell.length_a   1.000
_cell.length_b   1.000
_cell.length_c   1.000
_cell.angle_alpha   90.00
_cell.angle_beta   90.00
_cell.angle_gamma   90.00
#
_symmetry.space_group_name_H-M   'P 1'
#
loop_
_entity.id
_entity.type
_entity.pdbx_description
1 polymer ?
#
loop_
_entity_poly.entity_id
_entity_poly.type
_entity_poly.pdbx_seq_one_letter_code
_entity_poly.pdbx_strand_id
1 'polypeptide(L)'
;MPAPWLLAQGLLMGCQLIGGQLECVPGMDHLKPQQEIKVLKQQIDATSQRASDLQAAIQTLGELELAGEAIAGQLIEARWLAANPTGPQPTLIHWYRQGESGWLLIPGAVGSSYTAQPSDVGLELMAVAIVITPEGHRRVASGPLGPVRP
;
A
#
# COMPACT_ATOMS: atom_id res chain seq x y z
N MET A 1 -57.24 11.10 -50.87
CA MET A 1 -56.41 9.91 -51.16
C MET A 1 -55.08 10.39 -51.73
N PRO A 2 -53.88 9.90 -51.36
CA PRO A 2 -53.44 9.05 -50.25
C PRO A 2 -52.50 9.78 -49.23
N ALA A 3 -52.03 9.07 -48.20
CA ALA A 3 -51.16 9.54 -47.10
C ALA A 3 -49.66 9.67 -47.50
N PRO A 4 -48.83 10.28 -46.64
CA PRO A 4 -47.84 9.44 -45.95
C PRO A 4 -47.63 9.84 -44.48
N TRP A 5 -47.81 8.86 -43.58
CA TRP A 5 -47.46 8.99 -42.18
C TRP A 5 -45.94 9.00 -42.02
N LEU A 6 -45.45 10.14 -41.51
CA LEU A 6 -44.49 10.27 -40.42
C LEU A 6 -43.47 9.12 -40.28
N LEU A 7 -42.31 9.33 -40.89
CA LEU A 7 -41.04 8.88 -40.34
C LEU A 7 -40.83 9.59 -38.99
N ALA A 8 -41.12 8.92 -37.89
CA ALA A 8 -40.62 9.32 -36.57
C ALA A 8 -39.58 8.29 -36.12
N GLN A 9 -38.40 8.38 -36.74
CA GLN A 9 -37.18 7.83 -36.18
C GLN A 9 -36.80 8.69 -34.98
N GLY A 10 -36.81 8.12 -33.79
CA GLY A 10 -36.42 8.86 -32.60
C GLY A 10 -36.73 8.11 -31.33
N LEU A 11 -36.03 7.00 -31.10
CA LEU A 11 -35.81 6.50 -29.75
C LEU A 11 -35.14 7.62 -28.94
N LEU A 12 -35.94 8.46 -28.26
CA LEU A 12 -35.44 9.35 -27.21
C LEU A 12 -35.00 8.46 -26.06
N MET A 13 -33.71 8.16 -26.03
CA MET A 13 -33.06 7.36 -24.99
C MET A 13 -33.39 7.96 -23.62
N GLY A 14 -34.11 7.19 -22.78
CA GLY A 14 -34.47 7.59 -21.42
C GLY A 14 -35.90 8.10 -21.21
N CYS A 15 -36.72 8.21 -22.25
CA CYS A 15 -38.15 8.47 -22.10
C CYS A 15 -38.95 7.24 -22.52
N GLN A 16 -39.84 6.77 -21.65
CA GLN A 16 -40.77 5.68 -21.94
C GLN A 16 -42.19 6.24 -22.03
N LEU A 17 -42.94 5.77 -23.01
CA LEU A 17 -44.36 6.14 -23.16
C LEU A 17 -45.19 5.22 -22.26
N ILE A 18 -45.79 5.76 -21.20
CA ILE A 18 -46.63 5.01 -20.26
C ILE A 18 -48.00 5.68 -20.25
N GLY A 19 -49.04 4.94 -20.62
CA GLY A 19 -50.43 5.45 -20.61
C GLY A 19 -50.70 6.62 -21.56
N GLY A 20 -49.89 6.81 -22.61
CA GLY A 20 -50.02 7.94 -23.55
C GLY A 20 -49.25 9.19 -23.13
N GLN A 21 -48.53 9.16 -22.01
CA GLN A 21 -47.69 10.25 -21.53
C GLN A 21 -46.22 9.84 -21.59
N LEU A 22 -45.35 10.76 -22.05
CA LEU A 22 -43.90 10.56 -22.05
C LEU A 22 -43.39 10.77 -20.63
N GLU A 23 -43.00 9.68 -19.97
CA GLU A 23 -42.29 9.70 -18.70
C GLU A 23 -40.79 9.60 -18.97
N CYS A 24 -40.06 10.67 -18.67
CA CYS A 24 -38.60 10.69 -18.76
C CYS A 24 -38.02 10.57 -17.35
N VAL A 25 -36.91 9.83 -17.21
CA VAL A 25 -36.24 9.73 -15.90
C VAL A 25 -35.78 11.14 -15.46
N PRO A 26 -36.23 11.64 -14.30
CA PRO A 26 -35.85 12.96 -13.82
C PRO A 26 -34.33 13.05 -13.61
N GLY A 27 -33.66 14.06 -14.18
CA GLY A 27 -32.21 14.28 -14.05
C GLY A 27 -31.38 14.02 -15.33
N MET A 28 -31.99 13.58 -16.43
CA MET A 28 -31.32 13.43 -17.75
C MET A 28 -31.33 14.71 -18.60
N ASP A 29 -31.64 15.86 -18.00
CA ASP A 29 -32.08 17.06 -18.70
C ASP A 29 -30.94 18.01 -19.13
N HIS A 30 -29.67 17.71 -18.82
CA HIS A 30 -28.57 18.68 -18.99
C HIS A 30 -27.31 18.17 -19.68
N LEU A 31 -27.19 16.85 -19.88
CA LEU A 31 -26.10 16.23 -20.64
C LEU A 31 -26.72 15.23 -21.63
N LYS A 32 -26.25 15.22 -22.88
CA LYS A 32 -26.62 14.16 -23.82
C LYS A 32 -26.14 12.81 -23.25
N PRO A 33 -26.84 11.67 -23.42
CA PRO A 33 -26.40 10.37 -22.91
C PRO A 33 -24.94 10.00 -23.22
N GLN A 34 -24.43 10.47 -24.37
CA GLN A 34 -23.02 10.31 -24.76
C GLN A 34 -22.03 11.06 -23.83
N GLN A 35 -22.43 12.22 -23.30
CA GLN A 35 -21.65 13.00 -22.34
C GLN A 35 -21.64 12.33 -20.96
N GLU A 36 -22.77 11.77 -20.51
CA GLU A 36 -22.82 11.00 -19.26
C GLU A 36 -21.93 9.77 -19.31
N ILE A 37 -22.00 9.00 -20.39
CA ILE A 37 -21.09 7.85 -20.63
C ILE A 37 -19.62 8.29 -20.62
N LYS A 38 -19.31 9.46 -21.20
CA LYS A 38 -17.94 9.99 -21.21
C LYS A 38 -17.45 10.34 -19.80
N VAL A 39 -18.28 11.02 -19.00
CA VAL A 39 -17.95 11.36 -17.60
C VAL A 39 -17.75 10.08 -16.78
N LEU A 40 -18.64 9.10 -16.93
CA LEU A 40 -18.55 7.82 -16.22
C LEU A 40 -17.27 7.06 -16.60
N LYS A 41 -16.91 7.01 -17.89
CA LYS A 41 -15.65 6.41 -18.35
C LYS A 41 -14.44 7.09 -17.71
N GLN A 42 -14.41 8.43 -17.70
CA GLN A 42 -13.33 9.17 -17.05
C GLN A 42 -13.21 8.85 -15.56
N GLN A 43 -14.34 8.71 -14.86
CA GLN A 43 -14.36 8.33 -13.44
C GLN A 43 -13.87 6.88 -13.22
N ILE A 44 -14.26 5.95 -14.10
CA ILE A 44 -13.79 4.56 -14.08
C ILE A 44 -12.27 4.54 -14.28
N ASP A 45 -11.76 5.23 -15.30
CA ASP A 45 -10.33 5.28 -15.61
C ASP A 45 -9.53 5.85 -14.43
N ALA A 46 -10.00 6.96 -13.84
CA ALA A 46 -9.37 7.57 -12.66
C ALA A 46 -9.41 6.66 -11.42
N THR A 47 -10.45 5.84 -11.28
CA THR A 47 -10.57 4.88 -10.16
C THR A 47 -9.69 3.67 -10.38
N SER A 48 -9.63 3.16 -11.62
CA SER A 48 -8.71 2.09 -12.01
C SER A 48 -7.27 2.49 -11.77
N GLN A 49 -6.88 3.73 -12.13
CA GLN A 49 -5.52 4.20 -11.89
C GLN A 49 -5.19 4.24 -10.39
N ARG A 50 -6.07 4.81 -9.56
CA ARG A 50 -5.88 4.82 -8.10
C ARG A 50 -5.77 3.41 -7.52
N ALA A 51 -6.55 2.46 -8.03
CA ALA A 51 -6.47 1.06 -7.61
C ALA A 51 -5.12 0.43 -7.99
N SER A 52 -4.61 0.72 -9.20
CA SER A 52 -3.27 0.29 -9.63
C SER A 52 -2.17 0.89 -8.76
N ASP A 53 -2.27 2.18 -8.43
CA ASP A 53 -1.29 2.86 -7.58
C ASP A 53 -1.28 2.27 -6.15
N LEU A 54 -2.47 2.00 -5.60
CA LEU A 54 -2.61 1.34 -4.31
C LEU A 54 -2.02 -0.08 -4.34
N GLN A 55 -2.28 -0.83 -5.41
CA GLN A 55 -1.73 -2.17 -5.58
C GLN A 55 -0.20 -2.15 -5.62
N ALA A 56 0.39 -1.19 -6.35
CA ALA A 56 1.84 -1.00 -6.38
C ALA A 56 2.38 -0.66 -4.99
N ALA A 57 1.73 0.24 -4.25
CA ALA A 57 2.12 0.57 -2.88
C ALA A 57 2.13 -0.66 -1.97
N ILE A 58 1.08 -1.48 -2.00
CA ILE A 58 0.98 -2.72 -1.22
C ILE A 58 2.12 -3.69 -1.57
N GLN A 59 2.47 -3.83 -2.85
CA GLN A 59 3.57 -4.71 -3.30
C GLN A 59 4.95 -4.29 -2.77
N THR A 60 5.11 -3.05 -2.31
CA THR A 60 6.37 -2.56 -1.73
C THR A 60 6.41 -2.62 -0.20
N LEU A 61 5.30 -3.02 0.45
CA LEU A 61 5.23 -3.13 1.90
C LEU A 61 6.09 -4.29 2.41
N GLY A 62 6.72 -4.03 3.55
CA GLY A 62 7.42 -5.04 4.31
C GLY A 62 7.85 -4.49 5.66
N GLU A 63 7.97 -5.43 6.59
CA GLU A 63 8.24 -5.22 8.01
C GLU A 63 9.49 -6.00 8.42
N LEU A 64 10.14 -5.54 9.50
CA LEU A 64 11.31 -6.18 10.05
C LEU A 64 10.98 -6.71 11.44
N GLU A 65 11.11 -8.02 11.64
CA GLU A 65 10.87 -8.68 12.92
C GLU A 65 12.18 -9.23 13.48
N LEU A 66 12.38 -9.11 14.79
CA LEU A 66 13.49 -9.76 15.47
C LEU A 66 13.03 -11.09 16.06
N ALA A 67 13.74 -12.18 15.70
CA ALA A 67 13.48 -13.51 16.19
C ALA A 67 14.68 -14.05 16.98
N GLY A 68 14.39 -14.72 18.09
CA GLY A 68 15.40 -15.20 19.05
C GLY A 68 15.15 -14.63 20.43
N GLU A 69 15.93 -15.08 21.41
CA GLU A 69 15.84 -14.56 22.77
C GLU A 69 16.88 -13.45 22.99
N ALA A 70 16.46 -12.42 23.72
CA ALA A 70 17.37 -11.38 24.21
C ALA A 70 18.21 -11.93 25.37
N ILE A 71 19.20 -12.77 25.07
CA ILE A 71 20.18 -13.30 26.04
C ILE A 71 21.58 -13.05 25.50
N ALA A 72 22.49 -12.56 26.34
CA ALA A 72 23.89 -12.38 25.96
C ALA A 72 24.51 -13.69 25.43
N GLY A 73 25.19 -13.59 24.29
CA GLY A 73 25.77 -14.74 23.57
C GLY A 73 24.80 -15.49 22.67
N GLN A 74 23.49 -15.20 22.69
CA GLN A 74 22.54 -15.79 21.77
C GLN A 74 22.40 -15.01 20.47
N LEU A 75 22.08 -15.74 19.40
CA LEU A 75 21.84 -15.18 18.07
C LEU A 75 20.41 -14.65 17.99
N ILE A 76 20.28 -13.42 17.51
CA ILE A 76 19.02 -12.79 17.14
C ILE A 76 19.03 -12.64 15.62
N GLU A 77 17.96 -13.07 14.97
CA GLU A 77 17.76 -12.94 13.53
C GLU A 77 16.82 -11.77 13.23
N ALA A 78 17.22 -10.88 12.33
CA ALA A 78 16.34 -9.88 11.74
C ALA A 78 15.68 -10.47 10.48
N ARG A 79 14.39 -10.79 10.59
CA ARG A 79 13.58 -11.42 9.55
C ARG A 79 12.77 -10.37 8.81
N TRP A 80 12.88 -10.37 7.48
CA TRP A 80 12.09 -9.49 6.63
C TRP A 80 10.78 -10.18 6.25
N LEU A 81 9.67 -9.56 6.62
CA LEU A 81 8.32 -10.01 6.29
C LEU A 81 7.78 -9.11 5.17
N ALA A 82 7.81 -9.60 3.94
CA ALA A 82 7.30 -8.86 2.79
C ALA A 82 5.84 -9.23 2.50
N ALA A 83 5.00 -8.24 2.18
CA ALA A 83 3.65 -8.51 1.68
C ALA A 83 3.66 -9.21 0.31
N ASN A 84 4.72 -9.00 -0.48
CA ASN A 84 5.00 -9.69 -1.73
C ASN A 84 6.41 -10.32 -1.69
N PRO A 85 6.57 -11.65 -1.85
CA PRO A 85 7.87 -12.31 -1.86
C PRO A 85 8.84 -11.82 -2.94
N THR A 86 8.32 -11.33 -4.07
CA THR A 86 9.13 -10.74 -5.16
C THR A 86 9.30 -9.23 -5.02
N GLY A 87 8.76 -8.63 -3.96
CA GLY A 87 8.88 -7.22 -3.66
C GLY A 87 10.28 -6.83 -3.19
N PRO A 88 10.49 -5.52 -2.94
CA PRO A 88 11.76 -4.99 -2.48
C PRO A 88 12.28 -5.70 -1.22
N GLN A 89 13.56 -6.05 -1.24
CA GLN A 89 14.25 -6.69 -0.13
C GLN A 89 15.24 -5.72 0.53
N PRO A 90 15.54 -5.89 1.84
CA PRO A 90 16.57 -5.12 2.51
C PRO A 90 17.92 -5.28 1.80
N THR A 91 18.56 -4.16 1.48
CA THR A 91 19.93 -4.13 0.94
C THR A 91 20.95 -4.17 2.07
N LEU A 92 20.61 -3.58 3.21
CA LEU A 92 21.48 -3.53 4.39
C LEU A 92 20.64 -3.47 5.67
N ILE A 93 21.13 -4.09 6.74
CA ILE A 93 20.52 -4.05 8.07
C ILE A 93 21.59 -3.57 9.05
N HIS A 94 21.26 -2.59 9.88
CA HIS A 94 22.09 -2.09 10.97
C HIS A 94 21.44 -2.37 12.32
N TRP A 95 22.25 -2.65 13.32
CA TRP A 95 21.79 -2.89 14.68
C TRP A 95 22.01 -1.69 15.59
N TYR A 96 21.07 -1.50 16.50
CA TYR A 96 21.04 -0.42 17.47
C TYR A 96 20.76 -1.01 18.84
N ARG A 97 21.27 -0.33 19.86
CA ARG A 97 20.94 -0.59 21.27
C ARG A 97 20.32 0.64 21.90
N GLN A 98 19.52 0.43 22.93
CA GLN A 98 18.96 1.51 23.73
C GLN A 98 20.10 2.29 24.41
N GLY A 99 20.07 3.62 24.28
CA GLY A 99 20.89 4.56 25.03
C GLY A 99 20.02 5.54 25.81
N GLU A 100 20.65 6.49 26.50
CA GLU A 100 19.96 7.40 27.43
C GLU A 100 18.94 8.33 26.74
N SER A 101 19.20 8.75 25.50
CA SER A 101 18.36 9.70 24.75
C SER A 101 17.77 9.12 23.46
N GLY A 102 17.93 7.81 23.24
CA GLY A 102 17.42 7.14 22.04
C GLY A 102 18.28 5.95 21.62
N TRP A 103 18.15 5.56 20.36
CA TRP A 103 18.83 4.40 19.78
C TRP A 103 20.26 4.74 19.34
N LEU A 104 21.23 3.99 19.85
CA LEU A 104 22.64 4.11 19.51
C LEU A 104 23.03 3.02 18.52
N LEU A 105 23.62 3.43 17.39
CA LEU A 105 24.17 2.49 16.41
C LEU A 105 25.25 1.63 17.08
N ILE A 106 25.21 0.31 16.86
CA ILE A 106 26.27 -0.61 17.26
C ILE A 106 27.27 -0.69 16.11
N PRO A 107 28.49 -0.14 16.24
CA PRO A 107 29.44 -0.07 15.14
C PRO A 107 29.83 -1.47 14.65
N GLY A 108 29.80 -1.68 13.33
CA GLY A 108 30.15 -2.96 12.70
C GLY A 108 29.07 -4.05 12.79
N ALA A 109 28.00 -3.83 13.56
CA ALA A 109 26.87 -4.75 13.61
C ALA A 109 25.97 -4.55 12.39
N VAL A 110 26.23 -5.32 11.34
CA VAL A 110 25.55 -5.28 10.05
C VAL A 110 25.11 -6.67 9.61
N GLY A 111 23.99 -6.73 8.90
CA GLY A 111 23.43 -7.98 8.37
C GLY A 111 22.20 -8.47 9.14
N SER A 112 21.66 -9.60 8.68
CA SER A 112 20.39 -10.16 9.17
C SER A 112 20.51 -10.91 10.49
N SER A 113 21.68 -10.91 11.12
CA SER A 113 21.88 -11.54 12.42
C SER A 113 22.81 -10.73 13.31
N TYR A 114 22.57 -10.83 14.61
CA TYR A 114 23.39 -10.21 15.63
C TYR A 114 23.45 -11.12 16.85
N THR A 115 24.66 -11.36 17.34
CA THR A 115 24.85 -12.04 18.62
C THR A 115 24.85 -10.98 19.71
N ALA A 116 23.86 -11.03 20.61
CA ALA A 116 23.77 -10.09 21.72
C ALA A 116 25.05 -10.13 22.55
N GLN A 117 25.65 -8.97 22.80
CA GLN A 117 26.92 -8.88 23.52
C GLN A 117 26.68 -8.70 25.02
N PRO A 118 27.65 -9.05 25.88
CA PRO A 118 27.57 -8.73 27.31
C PRO A 118 27.34 -7.24 27.60
N SER A 119 27.79 -6.33 26.72
CA SER A 119 27.54 -4.89 26.83
C SER A 119 26.09 -4.48 26.60
N ASP A 120 25.26 -5.38 26.07
CA ASP A 120 23.87 -5.10 25.74
C ASP A 120 22.93 -5.53 26.89
N VAL A 121 23.44 -6.23 27.90
CA VAL A 121 22.67 -6.69 29.07
C VAL A 121 21.97 -5.52 29.74
N GLY A 122 20.66 -5.67 29.97
CA GLY A 122 19.79 -4.65 30.54
C GLY A 122 19.28 -3.61 29.52
N LEU A 123 19.70 -3.68 28.25
CA LEU A 123 19.26 -2.78 27.19
C LEU A 123 18.35 -3.50 26.19
N GLU A 124 17.54 -2.75 25.47
CA GLU A 124 16.81 -3.25 24.30
C GLU A 124 17.67 -3.15 23.03
N LEU A 125 17.41 -4.05 22.08
CA LEU A 125 18.01 -4.09 20.75
C LEU A 125 16.97 -3.79 19.68
N MET A 126 17.41 -3.14 18.59
CA MET A 126 16.56 -2.85 17.43
C MET A 126 17.39 -3.00 16.15
N ALA A 127 16.79 -3.56 15.10
CA ALA A 127 17.38 -3.57 13.77
C ALA A 127 16.71 -2.51 12.88
N VAL A 128 17.46 -1.94 11.95
CA VAL A 128 16.93 -1.02 10.93
C VAL A 128 17.40 -1.50 9.56
N ALA A 129 16.44 -1.90 8.73
CA ALA A 129 16.65 -2.27 7.34
C ALA A 129 16.60 -1.03 6.43
N ILE A 130 17.47 -1.01 5.42
CA ILE A 130 17.46 -0.08 4.30
C ILE A 130 16.93 -0.84 3.08
N VAL A 131 15.80 -0.38 2.55
CA VAL A 131 15.13 -0.98 1.39
C VAL A 131 15.16 0.02 0.25
N ILE A 132 15.64 -0.38 -0.92
CA ILE A 132 15.63 0.45 -2.12
C ILE A 132 14.30 0.21 -2.85
N THR A 133 13.56 1.28 -3.11
CA THR A 133 12.30 1.28 -3.86
C THR A 133 12.42 2.18 -5.09
N PRO A 134 11.51 2.09 -6.08
CA PRO A 134 11.53 3.00 -7.22
C PRO A 134 11.49 4.49 -6.84
N GLU A 135 10.91 4.83 -5.69
CA GLU A 135 10.76 6.19 -5.15
C GLU A 135 12.00 6.67 -4.37
N GLY A 136 12.96 5.78 -4.09
CA GLY A 136 14.18 6.10 -3.36
C GLY A 136 14.60 5.02 -2.37
N HIS A 137 14.86 5.40 -1.12
CA HIS A 137 15.19 4.46 -0.05
C HIS A 137 14.26 4.64 1.14
N ARG A 138 13.80 3.52 1.69
CA ARG A 138 12.97 3.45 2.88
C ARG A 138 13.75 2.80 4.00
N ARG A 139 13.65 3.38 5.20
CA ARG A 139 14.18 2.78 6.43
C ARG A 139 13.05 2.13 7.20
N VAL A 140 13.27 0.89 7.63
CA VAL A 140 12.28 0.09 8.36
C VAL A 140 12.91 -0.40 9.64
N ALA A 141 12.43 0.11 10.77
CA ALA A 141 12.85 -0.35 12.08
C ALA A 141 12.06 -1.60 12.47
N SER A 142 12.71 -2.50 13.20
CA SER A 142 12.00 -3.55 13.93
C SER A 142 11.34 -3.00 15.19
N GLY A 143 10.48 -3.81 15.81
CA GLY A 143 10.17 -3.63 17.22
C GLY A 143 11.43 -3.79 18.09
N PRO A 144 11.47 -3.18 19.28
CA PRO A 144 12.52 -3.42 20.26
C PRO A 144 12.45 -4.88 20.75
N LEU A 145 13.62 -5.48 20.98
CA LEU A 145 13.76 -6.80 21.59
C LEU A 145 14.63 -6.69 22.84
N GLY A 146 14.08 -7.04 24.00
CA GLY A 146 14.80 -6.96 25.27
C GLY A 146 13.88 -6.66 26.46
N PRO A 147 14.46 -6.28 27.61
CA PRO A 147 15.90 -6.08 27.84
C PRO A 147 16.71 -7.37 27.74
N VAL A 148 17.96 -7.29 27.27
CA VAL A 148 18.86 -8.44 27.15
C VAL A 148 19.20 -8.98 28.55
N ARG A 149 19.01 -10.29 28.72
CA ARG A 149 19.37 -11.03 29.94
C ARG A 149 20.84 -11.47 29.88
N PRO A 150 21.49 -11.64 31.04
CA PRO A 150 22.83 -12.20 31.13
C PRO A 150 22.89 -13.66 30.66
#